data_AF-E4XDE5-F1
#
_entry.id   AF-E4XDE5-F1
#
_cell.length_a   1.000
_cell.length_b   1.000
_cell.length_c   1.000
_cell.angle_alpha   90.00
_cell.angle_beta   90.00
_cell.angle_gamma   90.00
#
_symmetry.space_group_name_H-M   'P 1'
#
loop_
_entity.id
_entity.type
_entity.pdbx_description
1 polymer ?
#
loop_
_entity_poly.entity_id
_entity_poly.type
_entity_poly.pdbx_seq_one_letter_code
_entity_poly.pdbx_strand_id
1 'polypeptide(L)'
;MHWDPQDWAYRAEGGKHLVVFNQSSRKVLRFIKAPIGCERTLEEDKKEIQRRLRFEKQVVSPLLAEFGLKADSGNLVSLPAEFCNRLSKRISNDRPPARKDKVIPPGARFAVLQDDFCQNIPFTSNIAIELKPKCSFVQPNRRSCQFCLTQLEKIRRGKYDSRSAYCPVDFFSSDPNRKSFAFAHLIQNPQNNLRFFCDGELIYSMETLEHVGASCAKRFPQLIENLCGFPNALEKVVSALCNALGASENDEHCSSSLFQIRKFQEFRKPSSLYSIWPTPSSSRPAKDKLA
;
A
#
# COMPACT_ATOMS: atom_id res chain seq x y z
N MET A 1 16.42 -25.36 6.96
CA MET A 1 16.71 -24.01 6.45
C MET A 1 17.85 -23.42 7.27
N HIS A 2 18.92 -22.99 6.62
CA HIS A 2 19.92 -22.14 7.25
C HIS A 2 19.33 -20.72 7.34
N TRP A 3 19.45 -20.08 8.51
CA TRP A 3 18.90 -18.74 8.75
C TRP A 3 20.04 -17.73 8.80
N ASP A 4 20.48 -17.23 7.64
CA ASP A 4 21.45 -16.15 7.56
C ASP A 4 20.73 -14.82 7.31
N PRO A 5 20.88 -13.79 8.18
CA PRO A 5 20.32 -12.47 7.94
C PRO A 5 20.74 -11.84 6.61
N GLN A 6 21.89 -12.23 6.04
CA GLN A 6 22.36 -11.68 4.76
C GLN A 6 21.46 -12.04 3.58
N ASP A 7 20.76 -13.18 3.66
CA ASP A 7 19.84 -13.64 2.62
C ASP A 7 18.49 -12.92 2.65
N TRP A 8 18.28 -12.02 3.61
CA TRP A 8 17.02 -11.31 3.80
C TRP A 8 17.22 -9.81 3.68
N ALA A 9 16.30 -9.17 2.97
CA ALA A 9 16.27 -7.73 2.76
C ALA A 9 14.92 -7.14 3.16
N TYR A 10 14.90 -5.85 3.49
CA TYR A 10 13.68 -5.14 3.81
C TYR A 10 12.72 -5.11 2.61
N ARG A 11 11.45 -5.48 2.80
CA ARG A 11 10.40 -5.39 1.77
C ARG A 11 9.46 -4.22 2.04
N ALA A 12 8.83 -4.23 3.20
CA ALA A 12 7.79 -3.27 3.56
C ALA A 12 7.45 -3.31 5.05
N GLU A 13 6.76 -2.27 5.54
CA GLU A 13 6.17 -2.31 6.87
C GLU A 13 4.88 -1.49 7.01
N GLY A 14 4.03 -1.95 7.94
CA GLY A 14 2.82 -1.28 8.36
C GLY A 14 2.91 -0.76 9.80
N GLY A 15 1.76 -0.45 10.40
CA GLY A 15 1.71 0.00 11.80
C GLY A 15 2.04 -1.10 12.83
N LYS A 16 1.86 -2.37 12.44
CA LYS A 16 1.96 -3.54 13.32
C LYS A 16 3.03 -4.55 12.88
N HIS A 17 3.29 -4.65 11.57
CA HIS A 17 4.15 -5.69 11.01
C HIS A 17 5.29 -5.10 10.20
N LEU A 18 6.39 -5.84 10.18
CA LEU A 18 7.53 -5.64 9.30
C LEU A 18 7.68 -6.89 8.43
N VAL A 19 8.00 -6.68 7.15
CA VAL A 19 8.18 -7.75 6.18
C VAL A 19 9.59 -7.67 5.61
N VAL A 20 10.30 -8.79 5.65
CA VAL A 20 11.55 -9.01 4.92
C VAL A 20 11.34 -10.08 3.87
N PHE A 21 12.08 -10.03 2.78
CA PHE A 21 12.00 -11.01 1.69
C PHE A 21 13.34 -11.71 1.48
N ASN A 22 13.28 -12.89 0.87
CA ASN A 22 14.44 -13.67 0.46
C ASN A 22 14.30 -14.03 -1.03
N GLN A 23 15.22 -13.51 -1.84
CA GLN A 23 15.18 -13.64 -3.30
C GLN A 23 15.23 -15.10 -3.75
N SER A 24 16.17 -15.88 -3.20
CA SER A 24 16.43 -17.25 -3.63
C SER A 24 15.26 -18.19 -3.36
N SER A 25 14.59 -18.01 -2.22
CA SER A 25 13.43 -18.83 -1.83
C SER A 25 12.08 -18.28 -2.30
N ARG A 26 12.04 -17.02 -2.77
CA ARG A 26 10.80 -16.29 -3.13
C ARG A 26 9.78 -16.28 -1.99
N LYS A 27 10.26 -16.15 -0.75
CA LYS A 27 9.46 -16.10 0.47
C LYS A 27 9.62 -14.77 1.17
N VAL A 28 8.64 -14.45 2.01
CA VAL A 28 8.71 -13.34 2.96
C VAL A 28 8.54 -13.82 4.39
N LEU A 29 9.23 -13.16 5.33
CA LEU A 29 8.98 -13.27 6.77
C LEU A 29 8.26 -12.01 7.26
N ARG A 30 7.11 -12.22 7.89
CA ARG A 30 6.30 -11.16 8.50
C ARG A 30 6.43 -11.21 10.02
N PHE A 31 7.14 -10.24 10.58
CA PHE A 31 7.34 -10.05 12.01
C PHE A 31 6.27 -9.16 12.64
N ILE A 32 6.04 -9.32 13.95
CA ILE A 32 5.36 -8.31 14.77
C ILE A 32 6.40 -7.27 15.17
N LYS A 33 6.01 -5.98 15.15
CA LYS A 33 6.81 -4.90 15.71
C LYS A 33 6.26 -4.45 17.05
N ALA A 34 7.14 -4.04 17.94
CA ALA A 34 6.78 -3.38 19.20
C ALA A 34 7.48 -2.02 19.33
N PRO A 35 6.90 -1.05 20.07
CA PRO A 35 7.63 0.14 20.49
C PRO A 35 8.96 -0.21 21.16
N ILE A 36 9.97 0.64 20.97
CA ILE A 36 11.27 0.45 21.63
C ILE A 36 11.05 0.48 23.15
N GLY A 37 11.65 -0.49 23.86
CA GLY A 37 11.49 -0.65 25.31
C GLY A 37 10.20 -1.36 25.75
N CYS A 38 9.31 -1.72 24.82
CA CYS A 38 8.15 -2.56 25.15
C CYS A 38 8.60 -4.02 25.32
N GLU A 39 8.50 -4.53 26.54
CA GLU A 39 8.71 -5.94 26.81
C GLU A 39 7.51 -6.76 26.32
N ARG A 40 7.81 -7.90 25.69
CA ARG A 40 6.82 -8.88 25.24
C ARG A 40 7.39 -10.25 25.48
N THR A 41 6.58 -11.16 26.02
CA THR A 41 7.00 -12.54 26.22
C THR A 41 6.89 -13.32 24.92
N LEU A 42 7.73 -14.35 24.78
CA LEU A 42 7.67 -15.26 23.63
C LEU A 42 6.30 -15.93 23.49
N GLU A 43 5.64 -16.20 24.61
CA GLU A 43 4.34 -16.86 24.64
C GLU A 43 3.22 -15.93 24.16
N GLU A 44 3.26 -14.64 24.52
CA GLU A 44 2.34 -13.63 24.00
C GLU A 44 2.48 -13.45 22.49
N ASP A 45 3.73 -13.36 22.00
CA ASP A 45 4.00 -13.25 20.56
C ASP A 45 3.47 -14.46 19.79
N LYS A 46 3.76 -15.67 20.28
CA LYS A 46 3.30 -16.91 19.66
C LYS A 46 1.78 -16.98 19.66
N LYS A 47 1.12 -16.72 20.80
CA LYS A 47 -0.35 -16.70 20.90
C LYS A 47 -0.98 -15.68 19.96
N GLU A 48 -0.39 -14.49 19.85
CA GLU A 48 -0.89 -13.44 18.96
C GLU A 48 -0.80 -13.86 17.49
N ILE A 49 0.34 -14.42 17.07
CA ILE A 49 0.52 -14.91 15.69
C ILE A 49 -0.45 -16.06 15.42
N GLN A 50 -0.55 -17.03 16.33
CA GLN A 50 -1.47 -18.18 16.17
C GLN A 50 -2.92 -17.73 16.08
N ARG A 51 -3.36 -16.79 16.92
CA ARG A 51 -4.72 -16.24 16.87
C ARG A 51 -5.00 -15.59 15.52
N ARG A 52 -4.05 -14.81 14.99
CA ARG A 52 -4.17 -14.19 13.67
C ARG A 52 -4.25 -15.24 12.56
N LEU A 53 -3.35 -16.23 12.57
CA LEU A 53 -3.33 -17.29 11.57
C LEU A 53 -4.62 -18.12 11.59
N ARG A 54 -5.17 -18.41 12.78
CA ARG A 54 -6.48 -19.08 12.89
C ARG A 54 -7.59 -18.23 12.27
N PHE A 55 -7.65 -16.93 12.59
CA PHE A 55 -8.63 -16.03 12.00
C PHE A 55 -8.50 -15.94 10.47
N GLU A 56 -7.28 -15.77 9.97
CA GLU A 56 -7.02 -15.73 8.52
C GLU A 56 -7.47 -17.05 7.85
N LYS A 57 -7.07 -18.21 8.39
CA LYS A 57 -7.38 -19.53 7.80
C LYS A 57 -8.84 -19.96 7.93
N GLN A 58 -9.49 -19.66 9.05
CA GLN A 58 -10.84 -20.15 9.36
C GLN A 58 -11.96 -19.18 8.99
N VAL A 59 -11.65 -17.89 8.83
CA VAL A 59 -12.66 -16.86 8.53
C VAL A 59 -12.36 -16.17 7.21
N VAL A 60 -11.15 -15.62 7.06
CA VAL A 60 -10.84 -14.77 5.89
C VAL A 60 -10.68 -15.59 4.61
N SER A 61 -9.89 -16.66 4.65
CA SER A 61 -9.61 -17.47 3.46
C SER A 61 -10.87 -18.13 2.87
N PRO A 62 -11.80 -18.71 3.65
CA PRO A 62 -13.06 -19.24 3.12
C PRO A 62 -13.91 -18.16 2.44
N LEU A 63 -14.09 -17.00 3.08
CA LEU A 63 -14.87 -15.90 2.52
C LEU A 63 -14.28 -15.36 1.20
N LEU A 64 -12.95 -15.32 1.09
CA LEU A 64 -12.30 -14.89 -0.15
C LEU A 64 -12.37 -15.96 -1.24
N ALA A 65 -12.31 -17.24 -0.86
CA ALA A 65 -12.40 -18.36 -1.79
C ALA A 65 -13.78 -18.44 -2.48
N GLU A 66 -14.85 -17.99 -1.82
CA GLU A 66 -16.19 -17.85 -2.43
C GLU A 66 -16.18 -16.91 -3.65
N PHE A 67 -15.23 -15.97 -3.72
CA PHE A 67 -15.04 -15.07 -4.85
C PHE A 67 -13.88 -15.49 -5.77
N GLY A 68 -13.39 -16.73 -5.64
CA GLY A 68 -12.24 -17.22 -6.41
C GLY A 68 -10.90 -16.56 -6.04
N LEU A 69 -10.84 -15.82 -4.93
CA LEU A 69 -9.62 -15.13 -4.50
C LEU A 69 -8.78 -16.04 -3.60
N LYS A 70 -7.49 -16.15 -3.91
CA LYS A 70 -6.53 -16.91 -3.11
C LYS A 70 -5.91 -16.02 -2.02
N ALA A 71 -6.02 -16.46 -0.76
CA ALA A 71 -5.31 -15.87 0.35
C ALA A 71 -4.17 -16.78 0.83
N ASP A 72 -2.94 -16.26 0.90
CA ASP A 72 -1.85 -16.93 1.61
C ASP A 72 -1.79 -16.45 3.06
N SER A 73 -2.33 -17.26 3.98
CA SER A 73 -2.22 -16.98 5.43
C SER A 73 -0.81 -17.24 5.97
N GLY A 74 0.02 -18.01 5.25
CA GLY A 74 1.34 -18.44 5.69
C GLY A 74 1.35 -19.41 6.87
N ASN A 75 2.55 -19.61 7.40
CA ASN A 75 2.81 -20.53 8.50
C ASN A 75 3.68 -19.89 9.58
N LEU A 76 3.34 -20.15 10.84
CA LEU A 76 4.18 -19.79 11.98
C LEU A 76 5.51 -20.54 11.88
N VAL A 77 6.62 -19.82 11.96
CA VAL A 77 7.97 -20.40 12.00
C VAL A 77 8.70 -19.98 13.27
N SER A 78 9.47 -20.92 13.82
CA SER A 78 10.41 -20.66 14.91
C SER A 78 11.78 -20.32 14.33
N LEU A 79 12.39 -19.25 14.85
CA LEU A 79 13.63 -18.66 14.36
C LEU A 79 14.67 -18.58 15.49
N PRO A 80 15.97 -18.68 15.18
CA PRO A 80 17.02 -18.39 16.14
C PRO A 80 16.95 -16.92 16.60
N ALA A 81 17.05 -16.67 17.91
CA ALA A 81 17.04 -15.29 18.43
C ALA A 81 18.17 -14.44 17.83
N GLU A 82 19.34 -15.03 17.63
CA GLU A 82 20.49 -14.35 17.03
C GLU A 82 20.22 -13.91 15.59
N PHE A 83 19.54 -14.76 14.79
CA PHE A 83 19.09 -14.39 13.45
C PHE A 83 18.19 -13.15 13.49
N CYS A 84 17.15 -13.16 14.33
CA CYS A 84 16.20 -12.04 14.44
C CYS A 84 16.89 -10.74 14.88
N ASN A 85 17.80 -10.82 15.86
CA ASN A 85 18.55 -9.66 16.35
C ASN A 85 19.46 -9.07 15.27
N ARG A 86 20.24 -9.92 14.58
CA ARG A 86 21.10 -9.48 13.47
C ARG A 86 20.31 -8.94 12.29
N LEU A 87 19.19 -9.57 11.94
CA LEU A 87 18.28 -9.11 10.89
C LEU A 87 17.72 -7.73 11.20
N SER A 88 17.22 -7.51 12.42
CA SER A 88 16.68 -6.22 12.87
C SER A 88 17.70 -5.09 12.74
N LYS A 89 18.98 -5.35 13.08
CA LYS A 89 20.08 -4.41 12.90
C LYS A 89 20.38 -4.14 11.43
N ARG A 90 20.50 -5.20 10.61
CA ARG A 90 20.82 -5.12 9.17
C ARG A 90 19.83 -4.22 8.43
N ILE A 91 18.54 -4.45 8.60
CA ILE A 91 17.49 -3.73 7.86
C ILE A 91 17.21 -2.33 8.42
N SER A 92 17.82 -1.92 9.54
CA SER A 92 17.48 -0.68 10.24
C SER A 92 17.62 0.57 9.37
N ASN A 93 18.60 0.58 8.47
CA ASN A 93 18.88 1.71 7.59
C ASN A 93 17.92 1.77 6.39
N ASP A 94 17.42 0.62 5.94
CA ASP A 94 16.49 0.52 4.80
C ASP A 94 15.06 0.95 5.18
N ARG A 95 14.77 1.04 6.48
CA ARG A 95 13.46 1.41 7.00
C ARG A 95 13.22 2.92 6.92
N PRO A 96 12.02 3.36 6.49
CA PRO A 96 11.67 4.78 6.49
C PRO A 96 11.83 5.42 7.88
N PRO A 97 12.37 6.65 7.99
CA PRO A 97 12.58 7.32 9.29
C PRO A 97 11.31 7.38 10.15
N ALA A 98 10.16 7.67 9.55
CA ALA A 98 8.86 7.74 10.22
C ALA A 98 8.33 6.41 10.78
N ARG A 99 9.07 5.31 10.61
CA ARG A 99 8.71 3.96 11.06
C ARG A 99 9.65 3.36 12.09
N LYS A 100 10.74 4.08 12.43
CA LYS A 100 11.77 3.60 13.37
C LYS A 100 11.32 3.65 14.84
N ASP A 101 10.10 4.13 15.12
CA ASP A 101 9.47 4.14 16.45
C ASP A 101 9.15 2.73 16.98
N LYS A 102 9.08 1.73 16.09
CA LYS A 102 8.87 0.32 16.44
C LYS A 102 9.92 -0.56 15.78
N VAL A 103 10.28 -1.67 16.42
CA VAL A 103 11.31 -2.61 15.95
C VAL A 103 10.84 -4.05 16.07
N ILE A 104 11.55 -4.99 15.43
CA ILE A 104 11.46 -6.39 15.82
C ILE A 104 11.99 -6.48 17.26
N PRO A 105 11.19 -6.97 18.23
CA PRO A 105 11.62 -7.03 19.63
C PRO A 105 12.93 -7.80 19.78
N PRO A 106 13.88 -7.33 20.61
CA PRO A 106 15.05 -8.12 20.97
C PRO A 106 14.64 -9.49 21.51
N GLY A 107 15.27 -10.55 21.03
CA GLY A 107 14.93 -11.91 21.43
C GLY A 107 13.68 -12.48 20.77
N ALA A 108 13.05 -11.79 19.81
CA ALA A 108 11.98 -12.36 19.00
C ALA A 108 12.39 -13.70 18.37
N ARG A 109 11.48 -14.67 18.38
CA ARG A 109 11.72 -16.03 17.84
C ARG A 109 10.66 -16.51 16.86
N PHE A 110 9.65 -15.69 16.59
CA PHE A 110 8.51 -16.10 15.80
C PHE A 110 8.21 -15.11 14.69
N ALA A 111 7.90 -15.64 13.51
CA ALA A 111 7.41 -14.89 12.37
C ALA A 111 6.39 -15.73 11.61
N VAL A 112 5.75 -15.13 10.61
CA VAL A 112 4.97 -15.87 9.62
C VAL A 112 5.73 -15.91 8.31
N LEU A 113 5.97 -17.12 7.79
CA LEU A 113 6.55 -17.37 6.48
C LEU A 113 5.43 -17.45 5.44
N GLN A 114 5.54 -16.65 4.37
CA GLN A 114 4.57 -16.53 3.28
C GLN A 114 5.28 -16.55 1.93
N ASP A 115 4.51 -16.79 0.87
CA ASP A 115 4.95 -16.56 -0.51
C ASP A 115 5.18 -15.07 -0.75
N ASP A 116 6.23 -14.71 -1.50
CA ASP A 116 6.38 -13.35 -1.99
C ASP A 116 5.51 -13.14 -3.23
N PHE A 117 4.34 -12.53 -3.09
CA PHE A 117 3.47 -12.22 -4.23
C PHE A 117 4.06 -11.23 -5.24
N CYS A 118 5.19 -10.59 -4.94
CA CYS A 118 5.89 -9.73 -5.90
C CYS A 118 6.85 -10.51 -6.81
N GLN A 119 7.08 -11.81 -6.56
CA GLN A 119 8.07 -12.63 -7.29
C GLN A 119 7.64 -14.10 -7.49
N ASN A 120 6.67 -14.60 -6.72
CA ASN A 120 6.27 -16.00 -6.74
C ASN A 120 5.18 -16.27 -7.80
N ILE A 121 5.47 -15.91 -9.04
CA ILE A 121 4.67 -16.27 -10.21
C ILE A 121 5.52 -17.02 -11.24
N PRO A 122 4.91 -17.91 -12.07
CA PRO A 122 5.65 -18.81 -12.95
C PRO A 122 6.27 -18.14 -14.19
N PHE A 123 6.39 -16.82 -14.20
CA PHE A 123 6.90 -16.04 -15.32
C PHE A 123 8.32 -15.55 -15.06
N THR A 124 9.09 -15.33 -16.14
CA THR A 124 10.48 -14.86 -16.09
C THR A 124 10.60 -13.39 -15.69
N SER A 125 9.56 -12.60 -15.95
CA SER A 125 9.41 -11.22 -15.48
C SER A 125 7.98 -10.98 -15.04
N ASN A 126 7.79 -10.07 -14.09
CA ASN A 126 6.46 -9.72 -13.60
C ASN A 126 6.33 -8.29 -13.09
N ILE A 127 5.10 -7.80 -13.18
CA ILE A 127 4.66 -6.60 -12.49
C ILE A 127 3.63 -7.00 -11.44
N ALA A 128 3.92 -6.69 -10.18
CA ALA A 128 2.99 -6.85 -9.08
C ALA A 128 2.49 -5.49 -8.60
N ILE A 129 1.19 -5.42 -8.27
CA ILE A 129 0.52 -4.18 -7.88
C ILE A 129 -0.09 -4.38 -6.49
N GLU A 130 0.40 -3.64 -5.51
CA GLU A 130 -0.22 -3.59 -4.18
C GLU A 130 -1.27 -2.49 -4.15
N LEU A 131 -2.53 -2.89 -3.93
CA LEU A 131 -3.65 -1.98 -3.76
C LEU A 131 -4.20 -2.07 -2.33
N LYS A 132 -4.37 -0.91 -1.70
CA LYS A 132 -5.14 -0.79 -0.45
C LYS A 132 -6.41 0.03 -0.71
N PRO A 133 -7.51 -0.62 -1.10
CA PRO A 133 -8.67 0.06 -1.67
C PRO A 133 -9.53 0.79 -0.63
N LYS A 134 -9.36 0.48 0.67
CA LYS A 134 -10.17 1.06 1.76
C LYS A 134 -11.65 0.71 1.57
N CYS A 135 -12.53 1.40 2.29
CA CYS A 135 -13.95 1.06 2.38
C CYS A 135 -14.79 1.94 1.44
N SER A 136 -15.58 1.30 0.58
CA SER A 136 -16.58 1.92 -0.31
C SER A 136 -17.93 2.18 0.37
N PHE A 137 -18.16 1.63 1.55
CA PHE A 137 -19.43 1.84 2.26
C PHE A 137 -19.53 3.27 2.79
N VAL A 138 -20.66 3.92 2.47
CA VAL A 138 -21.02 5.24 3.00
C VAL A 138 -22.12 5.04 4.02
N GLN A 139 -21.89 5.53 5.25
CA GLN A 139 -22.91 5.45 6.30
C GLN A 139 -24.15 6.25 5.91
N PRO A 140 -25.38 5.80 6.25
CA PRO A 140 -26.62 6.44 5.81
C PRO A 140 -26.72 7.96 6.09
N ASN A 141 -26.11 8.42 7.18
CA ASN A 141 -26.15 9.83 7.61
C ASN A 141 -24.94 10.65 7.14
N ARG A 142 -24.16 10.16 6.17
CA ARG A 142 -22.97 10.84 5.67
C ARG A 142 -23.02 11.03 4.16
N ARG A 143 -22.55 12.19 3.71
CA ARG A 143 -22.43 12.53 2.28
C ARG A 143 -21.07 12.15 1.67
N SER A 144 -20.13 11.68 2.50
CA SER A 144 -18.76 11.38 2.06
C SER A 144 -18.29 10.08 2.69
N CYS A 145 -17.50 9.32 1.93
CA CYS A 145 -16.90 8.08 2.43
C CYS A 145 -15.86 8.36 3.53
N GLN A 146 -15.61 7.35 4.36
CA GLN A 146 -14.67 7.46 5.48
C GLN A 146 -13.26 7.84 5.02
N PHE A 147 -12.82 7.35 3.84
CA PHE A 147 -11.50 7.69 3.31
C PHE A 147 -11.37 9.19 3.03
N CYS A 148 -12.30 9.76 2.26
CA CYS A 148 -12.29 11.18 1.89
C CYS A 148 -12.34 12.10 3.13
N LEU A 149 -13.12 11.73 4.15
CA LEU A 149 -13.16 12.47 5.42
C LEU A 149 -11.83 12.38 6.17
N THR A 150 -11.28 11.17 6.30
CA THR A 150 -10.01 10.94 7.01
C THR A 150 -8.84 11.66 6.32
N GLN A 151 -8.88 11.85 5.00
CA GLN A 151 -7.87 12.63 4.29
C GLN A 151 -7.73 14.05 4.85
N LEU A 152 -8.83 14.73 5.20
CA LEU A 152 -8.80 16.07 5.78
C LEU A 152 -7.99 16.11 7.09
N GLU A 153 -8.17 15.09 7.93
CA GLU A 153 -7.42 14.97 9.16
C GLU A 153 -5.94 14.68 8.92
N LYS A 154 -5.62 13.82 7.95
CA LYS A 154 -4.22 13.52 7.61
C LYS A 154 -3.46 14.77 7.16
N ILE A 155 -4.09 15.63 6.36
CA ILE A 155 -3.48 16.91 5.96
C ILE A 155 -3.30 17.82 7.17
N ARG A 156 -4.33 17.95 8.02
CA ARG A 156 -4.25 18.77 9.23
C ARG A 156 -3.11 18.33 10.17
N ARG A 157 -2.86 17.02 10.26
CA ARG A 157 -1.78 16.43 11.07
C ARG A 157 -0.41 16.43 10.36
N GLY A 158 -0.32 16.98 9.15
CA GLY A 158 0.93 17.00 8.37
C GLY A 158 1.40 15.60 7.93
N LYS A 159 0.50 14.62 7.86
CA LYS A 159 0.86 13.26 7.42
C LYS A 159 1.10 13.17 5.91
N TYR A 160 0.44 14.03 5.15
CA TYR A 160 0.61 14.15 3.70
C TYR A 160 0.53 15.64 3.33
N ASP A 161 1.28 16.04 2.30
CA ASP A 161 1.31 17.43 1.82
C ASP A 161 0.04 17.81 1.06
N SER A 162 -0.59 16.83 0.41
CA SER A 162 -1.78 17.05 -0.40
C SER A 162 -2.83 15.96 -0.24
N ARG A 163 -4.10 16.38 -0.34
CA ARG A 163 -5.26 15.50 -0.24
C ARG A 163 -5.31 14.61 -1.48
N SER A 164 -5.39 13.29 -1.28
CA SER A 164 -5.68 12.37 -2.40
C SER A 164 -7.13 12.57 -2.87
N ALA A 165 -7.32 12.64 -4.19
CA ALA A 165 -8.62 12.70 -4.83
C ALA A 165 -9.20 11.29 -5.11
N TYR A 166 -8.47 10.23 -4.76
CA TYR A 166 -8.97 8.87 -4.79
C TYR A 166 -10.20 8.71 -3.89
N CYS A 167 -11.24 8.05 -4.41
CA CYS A 167 -12.43 7.69 -3.65
C CYS A 167 -12.72 6.19 -3.80
N PRO A 168 -12.79 5.43 -2.70
CA PRO A 168 -13.16 4.01 -2.75
C PRO A 168 -14.56 3.77 -3.32
N VAL A 169 -15.50 4.70 -3.16
CA VAL A 169 -16.86 4.58 -3.71
C VAL A 169 -16.81 4.60 -5.25
N ASP A 170 -15.94 5.42 -5.83
CA ASP A 170 -15.75 5.48 -7.28
C ASP A 170 -15.04 4.22 -7.77
N PHE A 171 -14.01 3.77 -7.03
CA PHE A 171 -13.22 2.58 -7.36
C PHE A 171 -14.03 1.27 -7.39
N PHE A 172 -15.01 1.14 -6.50
CA PHE A 172 -15.91 -0.02 -6.44
C PHE A 172 -17.28 0.23 -7.09
N SER A 173 -17.45 1.35 -7.82
CA SER A 173 -18.70 1.59 -8.56
C SER A 173 -18.79 0.67 -9.78
N SER A 174 -19.99 0.48 -10.34
CA SER A 174 -20.16 -0.21 -11.62
C SER A 174 -19.81 0.66 -12.84
N ASP A 175 -19.56 1.95 -12.65
CA ASP A 175 -19.27 2.91 -13.72
C ASP A 175 -17.76 2.88 -14.08
N PRO A 176 -17.40 2.44 -15.30
CA PRO A 176 -16.00 2.34 -15.72
C PRO A 176 -15.26 3.69 -15.69
N ASN A 177 -15.95 4.81 -15.92
CA ASN A 177 -15.34 6.14 -15.89
C ASN A 177 -14.98 6.51 -14.45
N ARG A 178 -15.84 6.22 -13.49
CA ARG A 178 -15.56 6.44 -12.06
C ARG A 178 -14.43 5.54 -11.56
N LYS A 179 -14.39 4.27 -11.97
CA LYS A 179 -13.26 3.36 -11.66
C LYS A 179 -11.94 3.91 -12.20
N SER A 180 -11.93 4.29 -13.48
CA SER A 180 -10.77 4.85 -14.18
C SER A 180 -10.28 6.13 -13.52
N PHE A 181 -11.21 7.03 -13.16
CA PHE A 181 -10.91 8.26 -12.44
C PHE A 181 -10.29 8.00 -11.07
N ALA A 182 -10.83 7.03 -10.32
CA ALA A 182 -10.28 6.63 -9.04
C ALA A 182 -8.85 6.07 -9.19
N PHE A 183 -8.60 5.25 -10.22
CA PHE A 183 -7.28 4.70 -10.48
C PHE A 183 -6.26 5.76 -10.89
N ALA A 184 -6.65 6.71 -11.76
CA ALA A 184 -5.79 7.84 -12.13
C ALA A 184 -5.36 8.66 -10.90
N HIS A 185 -6.26 8.84 -9.93
CA HIS A 185 -5.93 9.51 -8.68
C HIS A 185 -5.10 8.68 -7.70
N LEU A 186 -5.18 7.34 -7.76
CA LEU A 186 -4.21 6.48 -7.09
C LEU A 186 -2.81 6.67 -7.69
N ILE A 187 -2.67 6.75 -9.02
CA ILE A 187 -1.37 7.02 -9.65
C ILE A 187 -0.86 8.40 -9.23
N GLN A 188 -1.67 9.46 -9.36
CA GLN A 188 -1.23 10.83 -9.05
C GLN A 188 -0.83 11.04 -7.59
N ASN A 189 -1.54 10.42 -6.66
CA ASN A 189 -1.29 10.57 -5.23
C ASN A 189 -1.41 9.19 -4.54
N PRO A 190 -0.38 8.33 -4.68
CA PRO A 190 -0.42 6.94 -4.22
C PRO A 190 -0.57 6.80 -2.71
N GLN A 191 -0.02 7.75 -1.95
CA GLN A 191 0.09 7.67 -0.50
C GLN A 191 0.48 6.25 -0.04
N ASN A 192 -0.35 5.63 0.81
CA ASN A 192 -0.19 4.25 1.27
C ASN A 192 -1.19 3.29 0.58
N ASN A 193 -1.72 3.68 -0.57
CA ASN A 193 -2.83 3.05 -1.27
C ASN A 193 -2.41 2.30 -2.54
N LEU A 194 -1.28 2.65 -3.15
CA LEU A 194 -0.81 2.07 -4.41
C LEU A 194 0.71 1.89 -4.38
N ARG A 195 1.19 0.72 -4.77
CA ARG A 195 2.61 0.45 -5.07
C ARG A 195 2.75 -0.49 -6.26
N PHE A 196 3.81 -0.31 -7.05
CA PHE A 196 4.19 -1.22 -8.12
C PHE A 196 5.56 -1.83 -7.86
N PHE A 197 5.66 -3.11 -8.19
CA PHE A 197 6.89 -3.87 -8.12
C PHE A 197 7.18 -4.47 -9.49
N CYS A 198 8.45 -4.50 -9.89
CA CYS A 198 8.94 -5.22 -11.05
C CYS A 198 9.96 -6.24 -10.57
N ASP A 199 9.67 -7.53 -10.77
CA ASP A 199 10.51 -8.63 -10.28
C ASP A 199 10.81 -8.53 -8.78
N GLY A 200 9.81 -8.05 -8.04
CA GLY A 200 9.84 -7.79 -6.61
C GLY A 200 10.50 -6.49 -6.19
N GLU A 201 11.18 -5.78 -7.07
CA GLU A 201 11.77 -4.49 -6.76
C GLU A 201 10.72 -3.37 -6.84
N LEU A 202 10.69 -2.49 -5.84
CA LEU A 202 9.72 -1.39 -5.79
C LEU A 202 10.08 -0.33 -6.83
N ILE A 203 9.24 -0.19 -7.86
CA ILE A 203 9.45 0.78 -8.95
C ILE A 203 8.58 2.04 -8.82
N TYR A 204 7.49 1.98 -8.05
CA TYR A 204 6.58 3.11 -7.88
C TYR A 204 5.82 3.08 -6.55
N SER A 205 5.87 4.18 -5.84
CA SER A 205 5.11 4.47 -4.62
C SER A 205 5.19 5.96 -4.26
N MET A 206 4.45 6.40 -3.23
CA MET A 206 4.61 7.77 -2.70
C MET A 206 6.06 8.05 -2.29
N GLU A 207 6.72 7.10 -1.63
CA GLU A 207 8.11 7.24 -1.20
C GLU A 207 9.03 7.47 -2.41
N THR A 208 8.87 6.73 -3.52
CA THR A 208 9.67 6.97 -4.74
C THR A 208 9.38 8.33 -5.39
N LEU A 209 8.15 8.84 -5.30
CA LEU A 209 7.77 10.16 -5.83
C LEU A 209 8.40 11.31 -5.03
N GLU A 210 8.54 11.16 -3.71
CA GLU A 210 9.16 12.16 -2.85
C GLU A 210 10.66 12.32 -3.16
N HIS A 211 11.34 11.22 -3.51
CA HIS A 211 12.77 11.25 -3.85
C HIS A 211 13.05 11.76 -5.27
N VAL A 212 12.19 11.43 -6.24
CA VAL A 212 12.40 11.76 -7.67
C VAL A 212 11.57 13.00 -8.12
N GLY A 213 10.73 13.53 -7.22
CA GLY A 213 9.85 14.67 -7.45
C GLY A 213 8.58 14.35 -8.25
N ALA A 214 7.69 15.33 -8.36
CA ALA A 214 6.40 15.23 -9.07
C ALA A 214 6.52 14.83 -10.57
N SER A 215 7.72 14.90 -11.15
CA SER A 215 8.01 14.40 -12.50
C SER A 215 7.85 12.88 -12.61
N CYS A 216 8.00 12.13 -11.52
CA CYS A 216 7.94 10.67 -11.54
C CYS A 216 6.52 10.17 -11.87
N ALA A 217 5.47 10.80 -11.32
CA ALA A 217 4.08 10.45 -11.67
C ALA A 217 3.76 10.69 -13.16
N LYS A 218 4.34 11.73 -13.77
CA LYS A 218 4.18 12.03 -15.20
C LYS A 218 4.95 11.06 -16.10
N ARG A 219 6.10 10.57 -15.63
CA ARG A 219 6.95 9.61 -16.35
C ARG A 219 6.55 8.15 -16.11
N PHE A 220 5.75 7.88 -15.10
CA PHE A 220 5.36 6.52 -14.72
C PHE A 220 4.69 5.72 -15.84
N PRO A 221 3.74 6.28 -16.65
CA PRO A 221 3.20 5.56 -17.81
C PRO A 221 4.30 5.09 -18.77
N GLN A 222 5.23 5.99 -19.14
CA GLN A 222 6.35 5.66 -20.01
C GLN A 222 7.31 4.63 -19.39
N LEU A 223 7.53 4.70 -18.07
CA LEU A 223 8.34 3.71 -17.35
C LEU A 223 7.71 2.31 -17.48
N ILE A 224 6.40 2.20 -17.27
CA ILE A 224 5.69 0.92 -17.39
C ILE A 224 5.71 0.41 -18.83
N GLU A 225 5.52 1.27 -19.83
CA GLU A 225 5.65 0.88 -21.24
C GLU A 225 7.04 0.37 -21.59
N ASN A 226 8.09 1.04 -21.12
CA ASN A 226 9.48 0.63 -21.36
C ASN A 226 9.79 -0.71 -20.68
N LEU A 227 9.27 -0.93 -19.47
CA LEU A 227 9.44 -2.21 -18.75
C LEU A 227 8.68 -3.36 -19.41
N CYS A 228 7.46 -3.09 -19.89
CA CYS A 228 6.62 -4.08 -20.55
C CYS A 228 7.02 -4.35 -22.01
N GLY A 229 7.70 -3.42 -22.66
CA GLY A 229 8.11 -3.52 -24.07
C GLY A 229 6.98 -3.30 -25.07
N PHE A 230 5.86 -2.69 -24.67
CA PHE A 230 4.75 -2.35 -25.55
C PHE A 230 4.02 -1.06 -25.10
N PRO A 231 3.46 -0.28 -26.06
CA PRO A 231 2.75 0.96 -25.75
C PRO A 231 1.46 0.68 -24.98
N ASN A 232 0.98 1.68 -24.21
CA ASN A 232 -0.26 1.63 -23.46
C ASN A 232 -0.30 0.50 -22.40
N ALA A 233 0.86 0.06 -21.92
CA ALA A 233 0.96 -1.03 -20.95
C ALA A 233 0.21 -0.73 -19.65
N LEU A 234 0.32 0.51 -19.17
CA LEU A 234 -0.42 0.94 -17.99
C LEU A 234 -1.94 0.90 -18.23
N GLU A 235 -2.43 1.33 -19.40
CA GLU A 235 -3.86 1.26 -19.74
C GLU A 235 -4.38 -0.18 -19.74
N LYS A 236 -3.62 -1.12 -20.31
CA LYS A 236 -3.99 -2.55 -20.30
C LYS A 236 -4.05 -3.10 -18.87
N VAL A 237 -3.11 -2.71 -18.01
CA VAL A 237 -3.13 -3.07 -16.59
C VAL A 237 -4.38 -2.50 -15.88
N VAL A 238 -4.71 -1.23 -16.13
CA VAL A 238 -5.91 -0.61 -15.54
C VAL A 238 -7.19 -1.29 -16.01
N SER A 239 -7.28 -1.57 -17.31
CA SER A 239 -8.42 -2.27 -17.91
C SER A 239 -8.58 -3.66 -17.30
N ALA A 240 -7.50 -4.44 -17.22
CA ALA A 240 -7.51 -5.76 -16.58
C ALA A 240 -7.96 -5.70 -15.11
N LEU A 241 -7.50 -4.70 -14.35
CA LEU A 241 -7.95 -4.47 -12.97
C LEU A 241 -9.44 -4.08 -12.90
N CYS A 242 -9.92 -3.22 -13.79
CA CYS A 242 -11.32 -2.80 -13.83
C CYS A 242 -12.25 -4.00 -14.12
N ASN A 243 -11.84 -4.87 -15.05
CA ASN A 243 -12.55 -6.09 -15.43
C ASN A 243 -12.56 -7.10 -14.27
N ALA A 244 -11.41 -7.32 -13.62
CA ALA A 244 -11.32 -8.18 -12.44
C ALA A 244 -12.21 -7.70 -11.28
N LEU A 245 -12.49 -6.40 -11.20
CA LEU A 245 -13.41 -5.78 -10.24
C LEU A 245 -14.87 -5.68 -10.77
N GLY A 246 -15.23 -6.46 -11.80
CA GLY A 246 -16.61 -6.59 -12.29
C GLY A 246 -17.09 -5.44 -13.18
N ALA A 247 -16.23 -4.81 -13.99
CA ALA A 247 -16.69 -4.06 -15.16
C ALA A 247 -16.90 -5.05 -16.32
N SER A 248 -18.05 -5.05 -16.99
CA SER A 248 -18.32 -5.96 -18.11
C SER A 248 -17.48 -5.59 -19.34
N GLU A 249 -17.09 -6.60 -20.12
CA GLU A 249 -16.20 -6.51 -21.30
C GLU A 249 -16.72 -5.65 -22.47
N ASN A 250 -17.92 -5.06 -22.38
CA ASN A 250 -18.56 -4.37 -23.50
C ASN A 250 -18.17 -2.89 -23.65
N ASP A 251 -17.32 -2.32 -22.81
CA ASP A 251 -16.93 -0.91 -22.89
C ASP A 251 -15.49 -0.73 -23.39
N GLU A 252 -15.30 -0.77 -24.71
CA GLU A 252 -14.10 -0.29 -25.42
C GLU A 252 -13.75 1.19 -25.11
N HIS A 253 -14.60 1.90 -24.36
CA HIS A 253 -14.43 3.28 -23.96
C HIS A 253 -13.49 3.51 -22.75
N CYS A 254 -13.17 2.45 -22.00
CA CYS A 254 -12.34 2.55 -20.80
C CYS A 254 -10.85 2.85 -21.14
N SER A 255 -10.34 2.28 -22.23
CA SER A 255 -8.93 2.40 -22.62
C SER A 255 -8.56 3.77 -23.19
N SER A 256 -9.45 4.39 -23.97
CA SER A 256 -9.15 5.65 -24.67
C SER A 256 -9.31 6.91 -23.79
N SER A 257 -10.04 6.84 -22.68
CA SER A 257 -10.34 8.00 -21.82
C SER A 257 -9.39 8.20 -20.64
N LEU A 258 -8.67 7.15 -20.20
CA LEU A 258 -7.74 7.18 -19.06
C LEU A 258 -6.67 8.28 -19.19
N PHE A 259 -6.24 8.57 -20.43
CA PHE A 259 -5.24 9.60 -20.74
C PHE A 259 -5.73 10.69 -21.71
N GLN A 260 -6.96 10.60 -22.23
CA GLN A 260 -7.63 11.74 -22.89
C GLN A 260 -8.14 12.79 -21.89
N ILE A 261 -7.93 12.60 -20.58
CA ILE A 261 -7.81 13.72 -19.65
C ILE A 261 -6.53 14.50 -20.03
N ARG A 262 -6.63 15.24 -21.15
CA ARG A 262 -5.78 16.36 -21.52
C ARG A 262 -5.94 17.40 -20.43
N LYS A 263 -5.25 17.18 -19.31
CA LYS A 263 -4.83 18.15 -18.28
C LYS A 263 -4.36 17.40 -17.02
N PHE A 264 -3.25 16.65 -17.14
CA PHE A 264 -2.32 16.56 -16.00
C PHE A 264 -1.75 17.93 -15.59
N GLN A 265 -2.11 19.01 -16.31
CA GLN A 265 -1.59 20.36 -16.17
C GLN A 265 -2.61 21.39 -15.64
N GLU A 266 -3.93 21.15 -15.66
CA GLU A 266 -4.89 22.11 -15.09
C GLU A 266 -6.17 21.43 -14.60
N PHE A 267 -6.33 21.24 -13.30
CA PHE A 267 -7.66 21.06 -12.72
C PHE A 267 -7.84 21.94 -11.50
N ARG A 268 -8.37 23.14 -11.75
CA ARG A 268 -9.22 23.83 -10.77
C ARG A 268 -10.51 23.02 -10.64
N LYS A 269 -10.99 22.89 -9.40
CA LYS A 269 -12.29 22.28 -9.05
C LYS A 269 -13.40 22.87 -9.95
N PRO A 270 -14.46 22.10 -10.27
CA PRO A 270 -15.71 22.70 -10.70
C PRO A 270 -16.13 23.71 -9.63
N SER A 271 -16.20 24.97 -10.02
CA SER A 271 -16.68 26.07 -9.19
C SER A 271 -18.20 26.02 -9.13
N SER A 272 -18.73 25.17 -8.25
CA SER A 272 -19.99 25.39 -7.54
C SER A 272 -20.13 24.29 -6.48
N LEU A 273 -20.62 24.67 -5.28
CA LEU A 273 -20.98 23.83 -4.12
C LEU A 273 -20.00 23.69 -2.93
N TYR A 274 -18.93 24.49 -2.83
CA TYR A 274 -18.23 24.65 -1.54
C TYR A 274 -17.87 26.11 -1.27
N SER A 275 -18.88 26.97 -1.16
CA SER A 275 -18.76 28.33 -0.63
C SER A 275 -19.61 28.48 0.63
N ILE A 276 -19.29 27.67 1.65
CA ILE A 276 -19.74 27.91 3.02
C ILE A 276 -18.58 27.45 3.88
N TRP A 277 -17.64 28.34 4.22
CA TRP A 277 -16.84 28.40 5.45
C TRP A 277 -15.86 29.59 5.31
N PRO A 278 -15.79 30.52 6.28
CA PRO A 278 -14.93 31.70 6.18
C PRO A 278 -13.45 31.32 6.20
N THR A 279 -12.67 32.02 5.38
CA THR A 279 -11.20 31.96 5.36
C THR A 279 -10.62 32.30 6.74
N PRO A 280 -9.69 31.51 7.31
CA PRO A 280 -9.01 31.89 8.54
C PRO A 280 -8.13 33.13 8.28
N SER A 281 -8.30 34.16 9.11
CA SER A 281 -7.48 35.37 9.09
C SER A 281 -6.00 35.03 9.32
N SER A 282 -5.14 35.64 8.51
CA SER A 282 -3.70 35.55 8.60
C SER A 282 -3.18 36.27 9.85
N SER A 283 -3.08 35.55 10.96
CA SER A 283 -2.24 35.94 12.10
C SER A 283 -1.86 34.68 12.88
N ARG A 284 -0.65 34.16 12.66
CA ARG A 284 -0.04 33.17 13.56
C ARG A 284 0.50 33.91 14.79
N PRO A 285 0.08 33.58 16.02
CA PRO A 285 0.87 33.93 17.20
C PRO A 285 2.05 32.96 17.30
N ALA A 286 3.19 33.48 17.74
CA ALA A 286 4.40 32.70 18.02
C ALA A 286 4.11 31.60 19.06
N LYS A 287 4.72 30.43 18.86
CA LYS A 287 4.70 29.36 19.87
C LYS A 287 5.71 29.72 20.96
N ASP A 288 5.21 30.16 22.10
CA ASP A 288 5.99 30.13 23.33
C ASP A 288 6.21 28.67 23.75
N LYS A 289 7.48 28.34 23.98
CA LYS A 289 7.90 27.14 24.70
C LYS A 289 7.50 27.33 26.16
N LEU A 290 6.75 26.40 26.72
CA LEU A 290 6.64 26.22 28.16
C LEU A 290 7.08 24.80 28.51
N ALA A 291 7.87 24.78 29.59
CA ALA A 291 8.68 23.69 30.13
C ALA A 291 7.87 22.47 30.58
#